data_AF-A0A921BFF8-F1
#
_entry.id   AF-A0A921BFF8-F1
#
_cell.length_a   1.000
_cell.length_b   1.000
_cell.length_c   1.000
_cell.angle_alpha   90.00
_cell.angle_beta   90.00
_cell.angle_gamma   90.00
#
_symmetry.space_group_name_H-M   'P 1'
#
loop_
_entity.id
_entity.type
_entity.pdbx_description
1 polymer ?
#
loop_
_entity_poly.entity_id
_entity_poly.type
_entity_poly.pdbx_seq_one_letter_code
_entity_poly.pdbx_strand_id
1 'polypeptide(L)'
;MIVKPDDPDTLFVGNGDFIPGVTGAIRRSKDAGKTWDAVNLPVEPNSVVYWMASHRELPDVVVAGSLYGYVYVTDDGGDNWQKLKKEFGEIRSVAVTPN
;
A
#
# COMPACT_ATOMS: atom_id res chain seq x y z
N MET A 1 -5.89 4.47 -2.84
CA MET A 1 -4.95 5.52 -2.38
C MET A 1 -5.26 5.87 -0.94
N ILE A 2 -4.28 6.38 -0.21
CA ILE A 2 -4.47 6.91 1.15
C ILE A 2 -3.67 8.20 1.35
N VAL A 3 -4.12 9.02 2.29
CA VAL A 3 -3.40 10.14 2.90
C VAL A 3 -2.99 9.67 4.28
N LYS A 4 -1.72 9.84 4.68
CA LYS A 4 -1.33 9.54 6.06
C LYS A 4 -2.10 10.46 7.04
N PRO A 5 -2.78 9.93 8.06
CA PRO A 5 -3.58 10.75 8.97
C PRO A 5 -2.76 11.67 9.89
N ASP A 6 -1.50 11.33 10.14
CA ASP A 6 -0.53 12.06 10.96
C ASP A 6 0.29 13.07 10.16
N ASP A 7 0.47 12.83 8.85
CA ASP A 7 1.24 13.67 7.93
C ASP A 7 0.52 13.79 6.57
N PRO A 8 -0.31 14.83 6.38
CA PRO A 8 -1.07 15.00 5.15
C PRO A 8 -0.23 15.19 3.87
N ASP A 9 1.06 15.52 3.98
CA ASP A 9 1.95 15.65 2.82
C ASP A 9 2.39 14.27 2.29
N THR A 10 2.33 13.23 3.14
CA THR A 10 2.65 11.86 2.76
C THR A 10 1.42 11.11 2.25
N LEU A 11 1.48 10.67 0.98
CA LEU A 11 0.41 9.97 0.27
C LEU A 11 0.91 8.67 -0.33
N PHE A 12 0.03 7.67 -0.41
CA PHE A 12 0.30 6.42 -1.15
C PHE A 12 -0.78 6.15 -2.19
N VAL A 13 -0.35 5.74 -3.39
CA VAL A 13 -1.25 5.26 -4.44
C VAL A 13 -0.82 3.87 -4.89
N GLY A 14 -1.82 3.00 -5.10
CA GLY A 14 -1.63 1.73 -5.77
C GLY A 14 -2.02 1.87 -7.23
N ASN A 15 -1.26 1.24 -8.12
CA ASN A 15 -1.55 1.19 -9.54
C ASN A 15 -1.25 -0.20 -10.12
N GLY A 16 -1.60 -0.40 -11.38
CA GLY A 16 -1.34 -1.61 -12.15
C GLY A 16 -1.43 -1.33 -13.65
N ASP A 17 -1.08 -2.32 -14.47
CA ASP A 17 -1.08 -2.22 -15.94
C ASP A 17 -2.49 -2.29 -16.54
N PHE A 18 -3.36 -3.12 -15.96
CA PHE A 18 -4.75 -3.24 -16.38
C PHE A 18 -5.61 -3.75 -15.21
N ILE A 19 -6.90 -3.97 -15.46
CA ILE A 19 -7.83 -4.59 -14.50
C ILE A 19 -8.21 -5.96 -15.05
N PRO A 20 -7.82 -7.08 -14.40
CA PRO A 20 -7.06 -7.19 -13.14
C PRO A 20 -5.54 -6.96 -13.28
N GLY A 21 -5.00 -6.99 -14.50
CA GLY A 21 -3.58 -6.84 -14.78
C GLY A 21 -2.72 -8.00 -14.26
N VAL A 22 -1.43 -7.99 -14.60
CA VAL A 22 -0.45 -8.97 -14.06
C VAL A 22 0.68 -8.28 -13.29
N THR A 23 0.67 -6.94 -13.27
CA THR A 23 1.63 -6.12 -12.53
C THR A 23 0.92 -5.12 -11.65
N GLY A 24 1.60 -4.69 -10.60
CA GLY A 24 1.14 -3.61 -9.74
C GLY A 24 2.31 -2.82 -9.21
N ALA A 25 2.03 -1.65 -8.66
CA ALA A 25 3.04 -0.87 -7.97
C ALA A 25 2.39 -0.03 -6.86
N ILE A 26 3.24 0.40 -5.93
CA ILE A 26 2.93 1.44 -4.97
C ILE A 26 3.81 2.65 -5.31
N ARG A 27 3.21 3.84 -5.33
CA ARG A 27 3.92 5.11 -5.40
C ARG A 27 3.67 5.91 -4.13
N ARG A 28 4.66 6.69 -3.74
CA ARG A 28 4.59 7.58 -2.57
C ARG A 28 4.87 9.00 -2.98
N SER A 29 4.11 9.93 -2.41
CA SER A 29 4.44 11.35 -2.38
C SER A 29 4.83 11.71 -0.96
N LYS A 30 5.75 12.67 -0.80
CA LYS A 30 6.06 13.36 0.47
C LYS A 30 5.82 14.88 0.39
N ASP A 31 5.10 15.35 -0.63
CA ASP A 31 4.88 16.77 -0.91
C ASP A 31 3.43 17.09 -1.34
N ALA A 32 2.47 16.39 -0.74
CA ALA A 32 1.04 16.52 -1.00
C ALA A 32 0.62 16.22 -2.46
N GLY A 33 1.35 15.32 -3.12
CA GLY A 33 1.03 14.76 -4.43
C GLY A 33 1.63 15.52 -5.60
N LYS A 34 2.58 16.44 -5.35
CA LYS A 34 3.26 17.19 -6.40
C LYS A 34 4.30 16.32 -7.11
N THR A 35 5.00 15.46 -6.38
CA THR A 35 5.95 14.48 -6.91
C THR A 35 5.68 13.08 -6.37
N TRP A 36 6.07 12.05 -7.14
CA TRP A 36 5.77 10.66 -6.84
C TRP A 36 6.97 9.77 -7.09
N ASP A 37 7.42 9.09 -6.04
CA ASP A 37 8.51 8.12 -6.08
C ASP A 37 7.97 6.69 -6.11
N ALA A 38 8.73 5.78 -6.72
CA ALA A 38 8.45 4.36 -6.62
C ALA A 38 8.76 3.85 -5.20
N VAL A 39 7.83 3.08 -4.64
CA VAL A 39 8.09 2.31 -3.43
C VAL A 39 8.74 0.99 -3.82
N ASN A 40 9.91 0.71 -3.24
CA ASN A 40 10.59 -0.57 -3.42
C ASN A 40 9.88 -1.64 -2.58
N LEU A 41 9.25 -2.60 -3.25
CA LEU A 41 8.63 -3.74 -2.61
C LEU A 41 9.59 -4.94 -2.59
N PRO A 42 9.55 -5.79 -1.55
CA PRO A 42 10.41 -6.96 -1.47
C PRO A 42 10.07 -8.03 -2.51
N VAL A 43 8.84 -7.99 -3.03
CA VAL A 43 8.31 -8.86 -4.09
C VAL A 43 7.40 -8.00 -4.96
N GLU A 44 7.49 -8.15 -6.28
CA GLU A 44 6.60 -7.46 -7.21
C GLU A 44 5.14 -7.91 -7.03
N PRO A 45 4.16 -6.99 -7.06
CA PRO A 45 2.75 -7.33 -7.03
C PRO A 45 2.34 -8.23 -8.20
N ASN A 46 1.56 -9.26 -7.89
CA ASN A 46 1.03 -10.23 -8.86
C ASN A 46 -0.20 -9.73 -9.65
N SER A 47 -0.63 -8.49 -9.41
CA SER A 47 -1.81 -7.83 -10.00
C SER A 47 -1.87 -6.37 -9.50
N VAL A 48 -2.82 -5.60 -10.00
CA VAL A 48 -3.09 -4.23 -9.55
C VAL A 48 -3.21 -4.12 -8.02
N VAL A 49 -2.59 -3.08 -7.44
CA VAL A 49 -2.75 -2.75 -6.02
C VAL A 49 -3.95 -1.83 -5.84
N TYR A 50 -5.01 -2.31 -5.19
CA TYR A 50 -6.27 -1.57 -5.05
C TYR A 50 -6.54 -1.04 -3.66
N TRP A 51 -6.33 -1.88 -2.65
CA TRP A 51 -6.76 -1.56 -1.30
C TRP A 51 -5.58 -1.09 -0.49
N MET A 52 -5.78 -0.01 0.24
CA MET A 52 -4.79 0.55 1.14
C MET A 52 -5.49 1.06 2.39
N ALA A 53 -4.85 0.91 3.53
CA ALA A 53 -5.34 1.44 4.79
C ALA A 53 -4.19 1.89 5.69
N SER A 54 -4.48 2.88 6.51
CA SER A 54 -3.63 3.44 7.55
C SER A 54 -4.49 3.86 8.73
N HIS A 55 -3.90 4.07 9.90
CA HIS A 55 -4.63 4.49 11.09
C HIS A 55 -3.90 5.62 11.83
N ARG A 56 -4.64 6.59 12.39
CA ARG A 56 -4.04 7.75 13.07
C ARG A 56 -3.25 7.39 14.31
N GLU A 57 -3.71 6.38 15.06
CA GLU A 57 -3.03 5.88 16.26
C GLU A 57 -1.88 4.91 15.95
N LEU A 58 -1.78 4.45 14.70
CA LEU A 58 -0.69 3.61 14.21
C LEU A 58 -0.06 4.29 12.98
N PRO A 59 0.54 5.49 13.15
CA PRO A 59 0.94 6.35 12.03
C PRO A 59 2.01 5.72 11.13
N ASP A 60 2.82 4.81 11.67
CA ASP A 60 3.86 4.12 10.91
C ASP A 60 3.33 2.88 10.15
N VAL A 61 2.09 2.47 10.43
CA VAL A 61 1.49 1.28 9.83
C VAL A 61 0.65 1.65 8.60
N VAL A 62 1.07 1.14 7.45
CA VAL A 62 0.28 1.14 6.21
C VAL A 62 0.17 -0.28 5.68
N VAL A 63 -1.04 -0.65 5.26
CA VAL A 63 -1.32 -1.92 4.58
C VAL A 63 -1.72 -1.63 3.14
N ALA A 64 -1.24 -2.43 2.20
CA ALA A 64 -1.64 -2.41 0.81
C ALA A 64 -1.91 -3.83 0.29
N GLY A 65 -2.94 -4.01 -0.54
CA GLY A 65 -3.34 -5.29 -1.11
C GLY A 65 -3.37 -5.28 -2.63
N SER A 66 -2.75 -6.28 -3.26
CA SER A 66 -2.96 -6.60 -4.67
C SER A 66 -4.24 -7.40 -4.87
N LEU A 67 -4.87 -7.24 -6.04
CA LEU A 67 -6.13 -7.89 -6.39
C LEU A 67 -6.14 -9.40 -6.13
N TYR A 68 -5.05 -10.07 -6.48
CA TYR A 68 -4.84 -11.50 -6.30
C TYR A 68 -4.10 -11.87 -5.01
N GLY A 69 -4.30 -11.09 -3.94
CA GLY A 69 -4.12 -11.60 -2.59
C GLY A 69 -2.73 -11.43 -1.99
N TYR A 70 -1.84 -10.65 -2.60
CA TYR A 70 -0.60 -10.25 -1.93
C TYR A 70 -0.90 -9.07 -1.02
N VAL A 71 -0.51 -9.20 0.24
CA VAL A 71 -0.64 -8.14 1.25
C VAL A 71 0.75 -7.65 1.60
N TYR A 72 0.93 -6.34 1.50
CA TYR A 72 2.13 -5.62 1.88
C TYR A 72 1.85 -4.78 3.12
N VAL A 73 2.81 -4.74 4.04
CA VAL A 73 2.74 -3.98 5.28
C VAL A 73 4.05 -3.24 5.47
N THR A 74 3.96 -2.00 5.93
CA THR A 74 5.06 -1.23 6.50
C THR A 74 4.72 -0.92 7.95
N ASP A 75 5.74 -0.85 8.80
CA ASP A 75 5.69 -0.43 10.20
C ASP A 75 6.65 0.73 10.48
N ASP A 76 7.12 1.42 9.44
CA ASP A 76 8.05 2.56 9.50
C ASP A 76 7.61 3.75 8.62
N GLY A 77 6.31 3.89 8.40
CA GLY A 77 5.76 5.01 7.63
C GLY A 77 5.96 4.88 6.11
N GLY A 78 6.31 3.68 5.64
CA GLY A 78 6.41 3.32 4.23
C GLY A 78 7.80 3.47 3.63
N ASP A 79 8.84 3.56 4.46
CA ASP A 79 10.22 3.53 3.99
C ASP A 79 10.67 2.08 3.67
N ASN A 80 10.26 1.10 4.47
CA ASN A 80 10.45 -0.32 4.21
C ASN A 80 9.12 -1.07 4.23
N TRP A 81 9.01 -2.08 3.36
CA TRP A 81 7.80 -2.89 3.21
C TRP A 81 8.12 -4.37 3.31
N GLN A 82 7.16 -5.11 3.87
CA GLN A 82 7.17 -6.57 3.97
C GLN A 82 5.95 -7.12 3.25
N LYS A 83 6.10 -8.23 2.53
CA LYS A 83 4.97 -9.01 2.04
C LYS A 83 4.61 -10.08 3.07
N LEU A 84 3.33 -10.20 3.42
CA LEU A 84 2.87 -11.29 4.27
C LEU A 84 3.13 -12.65 3.58
N LYS A 85 3.59 -13.64 4.37
CA LYS A 85 3.78 -15.01 3.88
C LYS A 85 2.47 -15.66 3.45
N LYS A 86 1.37 -15.30 4.12
CA LYS A 86 0.04 -15.79 3.78
C LYS A 86 -0.47 -15.02 2.56
N GLU A 87 -0.74 -15.76 1.50
CA GLU A 87 -1.45 -15.25 0.34
C GLU A 87 -2.94 -15.53 0.49
N PHE A 88 -3.73 -14.62 -0.06
CA PHE A 88 -5.18 -14.67 -0.07
C PHE A 88 -5.69 -14.90 -1.51
N GLY A 89 -7.01 -15.05 -1.66
CA GLY A 89 -7.65 -14.94 -2.97
C GLY A 89 -7.89 -13.48 -3.33
N GLU A 90 -9.03 -13.20 -3.94
CA GLU A 90 -9.49 -11.83 -4.16
C GLU A 90 -9.61 -11.10 -2.81
N ILE A 91 -8.83 -10.03 -2.63
CA ILE A 91 -9.04 -9.10 -1.52
C ILE A 91 -10.16 -8.15 -1.93
N ARG A 92 -10.95 -7.62 -0.99
CA ARG A 92 -12.00 -6.63 -1.31
C ARG A 92 -11.93 -5.38 -0.46
N SER A 93 -11.25 -5.47 0.67
CA SER A 93 -11.01 -4.39 1.59
C SER A 93 -9.87 -4.76 2.52
N VAL A 94 -9.22 -3.74 3.05
CA VAL A 94 -8.26 -3.84 4.17
C VAL A 94 -8.57 -2.72 5.15
N ALA A 95 -8.32 -2.95 6.42
CA ALA A 95 -8.44 -1.95 7.47
C ALA A 95 -7.30 -2.13 8.48
N VAL A 96 -6.87 -1.04 9.08
CA VAL A 96 -5.91 -1.03 10.18
C VAL A 96 -6.64 -0.45 11.39
N THR A 97 -6.62 -1.18 12.50
CA THR A 97 -7.24 -0.77 13.77
C THR A 97 -6.24 -0.96 14.90
N PRO A 98 -6.26 -0.11 15.93
CA PRO A 98 -5.54 -0.37 17.18
C PRO A 98 -6.14 -1.60 17.86
N ASN A 99 -5.35 -2.23 18.74
CA ASN A 99 -5.82 -3.31 19.61
C ASN A 99 -6.64 -2.78 20.80
#